data_AF-A0A959DXW8-F1
#
_entry.id   AF-A0A959DXW8-F1
#
_cell.length_a   1.000
_cell.length_b   1.000
_cell.length_c   1.000
_cell.angle_alpha   90.00
_cell.angle_beta   90.00
_cell.angle_gamma   90.00
#
_symmetry.space_group_name_H-M   'P 1'
#
loop_
_entity.id
_entity.type
_entity.pdbx_description
1 polymer ?
#
loop_
_entity_poly.entity_id
_entity_poly.type
_entity_poly.pdbx_seq_one_letter_code
_entity_poly.pdbx_strand_id
1 'polypeptide(L)'
;MYALSFIVSLVALTVWFFRKDKQDARIFRYLLIGGLVAYAAGVAFSHAAWGVKMAVACRDLLALSIFGIIISALTHKSYGKWVALVAVLGVSLWYNNRFLSASFSSPALSGIELSADGELLVEITENQAGLDALQAFADKNGLEISPAFQPEHPEWTELDAYYVVNIPDGKSAEWQKIERSLERVKGVEWAEPNEMVTVAPEPGRKVPEINKKYGINDPGLGQLWSFEAMGMDKLYTLLEDKNIQPQKKALVAILDTGVDSKHEDLAGNYKSIKTQYDDDPKGHGSHCAGIAGAVSNNGVGVASYSRNNEFVQITSIKVLNASGMGTQQSIIKGIIEAADSGADVISMSLGGYSNQTKQRAYEKAVKYANKAGAIVVAAAGNNSRNAKEFAPVGAKGVIGVSAIDPNLNKAVFSNTVQDIPMGIAAPGVDIYSTIPNNRYGAYSGTSMATPYVAGLVGLMKSIRPNLDTETAYAILSKSGKKTHQNQLTGKLIQPADAVSALIKK
;
A
#
# COMPACT_ATOMS: atom_id res chain seq x y z
N MET A 1 22.82 0.44 -13.16
CA MET A 1 23.98 1.22 -13.65
C MET A 1 24.48 2.27 -12.65
N TYR A 2 23.62 3.11 -12.08
CA TYR A 2 23.98 4.18 -11.13
C TYR A 2 24.86 3.74 -9.93
N ALA A 3 24.48 2.69 -9.21
CA ALA A 3 25.23 2.23 -8.04
C ALA A 3 26.62 1.70 -8.43
N LEU A 4 26.68 0.96 -9.55
CA LEU A 4 27.93 0.40 -10.07
C LEU A 4 28.89 1.50 -10.53
N SER A 5 28.41 2.53 -11.23
CA SER A 5 29.26 3.63 -11.69
C SER A 5 29.81 4.46 -10.54
N PHE A 6 29.03 4.67 -9.47
CA PHE A 6 29.52 5.28 -8.23
C PHE A 6 30.65 4.48 -7.59
N ILE A 7 30.48 3.15 -7.46
CA ILE A 7 31.51 2.26 -6.90
C ILE A 7 32.77 2.29 -7.75
N VAL A 8 32.62 2.23 -9.08
CA VAL A 8 33.76 2.32 -10.01
C VAL A 8 34.50 3.64 -9.84
N SER A 9 33.80 4.76 -9.72
CA SER A 9 34.41 6.07 -9.43
C SER A 9 35.16 6.07 -8.10
N LEU A 10 34.57 5.52 -7.04
CA LEU A 10 35.19 5.50 -5.72
C LEU A 10 36.43 4.59 -5.67
N VAL A 11 36.38 3.42 -6.30
CA VAL A 11 37.53 2.51 -6.43
C VAL A 11 38.62 3.16 -7.29
N ALA A 12 38.27 3.76 -8.42
CA ALA A 12 39.23 4.45 -9.29
C ALA A 12 39.90 5.62 -8.57
N LEU A 13 39.15 6.43 -7.81
CA LEU A 13 39.67 7.49 -6.96
C LEU A 13 40.64 6.95 -5.92
N THR A 14 40.27 5.86 -5.25
CA THR A 14 41.08 5.20 -4.22
C THR A 14 42.40 4.71 -4.77
N VAL A 15 42.36 3.94 -5.86
CA VAL A 15 43.57 3.39 -6.50
C VAL A 15 44.44 4.51 -7.09
N TRP A 16 43.83 5.57 -7.62
CA TRP A 16 44.55 6.74 -8.10
C TRP A 16 45.40 7.38 -6.99
N PHE A 17 44.85 7.60 -5.79
CA PHE A 17 45.62 8.16 -4.67
C PHE A 17 46.80 7.26 -4.25
N PHE A 18 46.64 5.93 -4.30
CA PHE A 18 47.73 4.99 -4.00
C PHE A 18 48.83 4.96 -5.04
N ARG A 19 48.48 5.24 -6.30
CA ARG A 19 49.38 5.13 -7.45
C ARG A 19 49.74 6.47 -8.06
N LYS A 20 49.41 7.60 -7.42
CA LYS A 20 49.57 8.95 -8.00
C LYS A 20 50.97 9.25 -8.53
N ASP A 21 51.99 8.64 -7.93
CA ASP A 21 53.41 8.80 -8.30
C ASP A 21 53.92 7.71 -9.29
N LYS A 22 53.04 6.86 -9.81
CA LYS A 22 53.35 5.78 -10.77
C LYS A 22 52.90 6.16 -12.18
N GLN A 23 53.60 5.64 -13.20
CA GLN A 23 53.32 5.97 -14.60
C GLN A 23 51.91 5.57 -15.07
N ASP A 24 51.33 4.55 -14.44
CA ASP A 24 49.99 4.03 -14.75
C ASP A 24 48.84 4.75 -14.03
N ALA A 25 49.12 5.76 -13.19
CA ALA A 25 48.11 6.58 -12.51
C ALA A 25 47.07 7.18 -13.47
N ARG A 26 47.48 7.47 -14.71
CA ARG A 26 46.61 8.07 -15.73
C ARG A 26 45.41 7.18 -16.06
N ILE A 27 45.56 5.85 -16.00
CA ILE A 27 44.48 4.90 -16.26
C ILE A 27 43.35 5.09 -15.25
N PHE A 28 43.69 5.20 -13.96
CA PHE A 28 42.72 5.37 -12.89
C PHE A 28 42.04 6.75 -12.92
N ARG A 29 42.73 7.78 -13.40
CA ARG A 29 42.11 9.08 -13.67
C ARG A 29 41.04 8.98 -14.76
N TYR A 30 41.32 8.26 -15.85
CA TYR A 30 40.32 8.05 -16.91
C TYR A 30 39.15 7.18 -16.44
N LEU A 31 39.39 6.15 -15.62
CA LEU A 31 38.33 5.35 -14.99
C LEU A 31 37.46 6.17 -14.05
N LEU A 32 38.04 7.10 -13.27
CA LEU A 32 37.29 8.01 -12.42
C LEU A 32 36.36 8.91 -13.24
N ILE A 33 36.89 9.55 -14.28
CA ILE A 33 36.12 10.43 -15.17
C ILE A 33 35.01 9.64 -15.88
N GLY A 34 35.35 8.48 -16.46
CA GLY A 34 34.38 7.60 -17.11
C GLY A 34 33.29 7.12 -16.16
N GLY A 35 33.65 6.77 -14.92
CA GLY A 35 32.70 6.42 -13.86
C GLY A 35 31.78 7.58 -13.49
N LEU A 36 32.31 8.81 -13.38
CA LEU A 36 31.52 10.01 -13.06
C LEU A 36 30.57 10.39 -14.21
N VAL A 37 30.99 10.24 -15.46
CA VAL A 37 30.12 10.44 -16.63
C VAL A 37 29.01 9.39 -16.67
N ALA A 38 29.34 8.10 -16.48
CA ALA A 38 28.35 7.03 -16.41
C ALA A 38 27.40 7.19 -15.20
N TYR A 39 27.90 7.72 -14.09
CA TYR A 39 27.11 8.11 -12.92
C TYR A 39 26.14 9.24 -13.23
N ALA A 40 26.61 10.35 -13.82
CA ALA A 40 25.78 11.48 -14.19
C ALA A 40 24.70 11.09 -15.20
N ALA A 41 25.05 10.28 -16.21
CA ALA A 41 24.09 9.69 -17.14
C ALA A 41 23.07 8.80 -16.40
N GLY A 42 23.53 7.92 -15.49
CA GLY A 42 22.65 7.06 -14.70
C GLY A 42 21.65 7.83 -13.85
N VAL A 43 22.05 8.96 -13.25
CA VAL A 43 21.15 9.86 -12.51
C VAL A 43 20.20 10.58 -13.46
N ALA A 44 20.70 11.15 -14.55
CA ALA A 44 19.89 11.91 -15.51
C ALA A 44 18.78 11.07 -16.14
N PHE A 45 19.09 9.83 -16.53
CA PHE A 45 18.17 8.87 -17.13
C PHE A 45 17.38 8.02 -16.12
N SER A 46 17.54 8.26 -14.81
CA SER A 46 16.71 7.59 -13.79
C SER A 46 15.26 8.05 -13.84
N HIS A 47 14.32 7.19 -13.47
CA HIS A 47 12.89 7.49 -13.42
C HIS A 47 12.48 8.10 -12.07
N ALA A 48 13.04 9.28 -11.76
CA ALA A 48 12.77 10.04 -10.54
C ALA A 48 12.47 11.51 -10.84
N ALA A 49 11.73 12.18 -9.95
CA ALA A 49 11.48 13.61 -10.06
C ALA A 49 12.80 14.41 -10.00
N TRP A 50 12.86 15.56 -10.67
CA TRP A 50 14.09 16.38 -10.77
C TRP A 50 14.67 16.74 -9.39
N GLY A 51 13.83 17.07 -8.42
CA GLY A 51 14.28 17.37 -7.05
C GLY A 51 14.96 16.18 -6.36
N VAL A 52 14.45 14.96 -6.58
CA VAL A 52 15.05 13.72 -6.04
C VAL A 52 16.38 13.43 -6.72
N LYS A 53 16.45 13.57 -8.05
CA LYS A 53 17.70 13.42 -8.82
C LYS A 53 18.79 14.35 -8.29
N MET A 54 18.45 15.62 -8.05
CA MET A 54 19.38 16.61 -7.52
C MET A 54 19.81 16.29 -6.09
N ALA A 55 18.88 15.92 -5.21
CA ALA A 55 19.19 15.57 -3.83
C ALA A 55 20.14 14.36 -3.73
N VAL A 56 19.87 13.32 -4.52
CA VAL A 56 20.71 12.12 -4.61
C VAL A 56 22.09 12.47 -5.20
N ALA A 57 22.13 13.22 -6.30
CA ALA A 57 23.39 13.67 -6.91
C ALA A 57 24.26 14.46 -5.92
N CYS A 58 23.67 15.41 -5.20
CA CYS A 58 24.38 16.21 -4.20
C CYS A 58 24.92 15.36 -3.05
N ARG A 59 24.09 14.47 -2.48
CA ARG A 59 24.49 13.57 -1.40
C ARG A 59 25.68 12.69 -1.80
N ASP A 60 25.63 12.12 -2.98
CA ASP A 60 26.64 11.16 -3.45
C ASP A 60 27.95 11.84 -3.83
N LEU A 61 27.90 13.01 -4.47
CA LEU A 61 29.10 13.81 -4.75
C LEU A 61 29.75 14.32 -3.46
N LEU A 62 28.94 14.66 -2.44
CA LEU A 62 29.43 14.99 -1.11
C LEU A 62 30.12 13.77 -0.47
N ALA A 63 29.52 12.59 -0.56
CA ALA A 63 30.11 11.34 -0.06
C ALA A 63 31.43 11.03 -0.76
N LEU A 64 31.50 11.08 -2.09
CA LEU A 64 32.74 10.91 -2.87
C LEU A 64 33.83 11.90 -2.44
N SER A 65 33.46 13.15 -2.17
CA SER A 65 34.38 14.19 -1.72
C SER A 65 34.94 13.88 -0.33
N ILE A 66 34.08 13.47 0.62
CA ILE A 66 34.48 13.06 1.97
C ILE A 66 35.41 11.85 1.91
N PHE A 67 35.08 10.84 1.09
CA PHE A 67 35.96 9.68 0.89
C PHE A 67 37.30 10.09 0.31
N GLY A 68 37.32 10.97 -0.70
CA GLY A 68 38.55 11.49 -1.29
C GLY A 68 39.47 12.16 -0.26
N ILE A 69 38.89 12.97 0.65
CA ILE A 69 39.62 13.60 1.75
C ILE A 69 40.23 12.56 2.70
N ILE A 70 39.43 11.57 3.12
CA ILE A 70 39.87 10.50 4.02
C ILE A 70 40.98 9.66 3.37
N ILE A 71 40.80 9.24 2.12
CA ILE A 71 41.78 8.46 1.37
C ILE A 71 43.09 9.25 1.25
N SER A 72 43.02 10.52 0.85
CA SER A 72 44.18 11.40 0.74
C SER A 72 44.95 11.44 2.06
N ALA A 73 44.27 11.71 3.18
CA ALA A 73 44.89 11.77 4.51
C ALA A 73 45.55 10.44 4.92
N LEU A 74 44.95 9.30 4.59
CA LEU A 74 45.45 7.97 4.99
C LEU A 74 46.61 7.47 4.10
N THR A 75 46.69 7.91 2.84
CA THR A 75 47.76 7.48 1.91
C THR A 75 49.15 8.01 2.29
N HIS A 76 49.23 9.02 3.16
CA HIS A 76 50.48 9.61 3.66
C HIS A 76 51.21 8.78 4.73
N LYS A 77 50.59 7.76 5.34
CA LYS A 77 51.22 6.90 6.37
C LYS A 77 51.47 5.48 5.84
N SER A 78 52.65 4.89 6.07
CA SER A 78 53.04 3.58 5.49
C SER A 78 52.14 2.41 5.92
N TYR A 79 51.65 2.41 7.16
CA TYR A 79 50.68 1.43 7.68
C TYR A 79 49.20 1.78 7.36
N GLY A 80 48.93 3.02 6.93
CA GLY A 80 47.57 3.50 6.66
C GLY A 80 46.98 2.99 5.35
N LYS A 81 47.80 2.47 4.44
CA LYS A 81 47.38 2.16 3.07
C LYS A 81 46.41 0.98 2.96
N TRP A 82 46.70 -0.13 3.65
CA TRP A 82 45.84 -1.32 3.63
C TRP A 82 44.59 -1.15 4.49
N VAL A 83 44.73 -0.50 5.66
CA VAL A 83 43.59 -0.19 6.54
C VAL A 83 42.62 0.77 5.86
N ALA A 84 43.13 1.78 5.14
CA ALA A 84 42.30 2.69 4.36
C ALA A 84 41.54 1.98 3.23
N LEU A 85 42.21 1.08 2.50
CA LEU A 85 41.58 0.34 1.41
C LEU A 85 40.42 -0.53 1.94
N VAL A 86 40.65 -1.27 3.03
CA VAL A 86 39.62 -2.13 3.64
C VAL A 86 38.49 -1.31 4.25
N ALA A 87 38.80 -0.21 4.95
CA ALA A 87 37.79 0.67 5.54
C ALA A 87 36.95 1.35 4.45
N VAL A 88 37.56 1.84 3.37
CA VAL A 88 36.85 2.45 2.25
C VAL A 88 35.99 1.41 1.55
N LEU A 89 36.49 0.20 1.27
CA LEU A 89 35.68 -0.86 0.67
C LEU A 89 34.51 -1.28 1.57
N GLY A 90 34.75 -1.43 2.88
CA GLY A 90 33.71 -1.77 3.86
C GLY A 90 32.63 -0.69 3.98
N VAL A 91 33.03 0.59 4.07
CA VAL A 91 32.08 1.71 4.12
C VAL A 91 31.40 1.93 2.76
N SER A 92 32.07 1.65 1.64
CA SER A 92 31.47 1.71 0.29
C SER A 92 30.42 0.63 0.12
N LEU A 93 30.69 -0.60 0.56
CA LEU A 93 29.74 -1.71 0.53
C LEU A 93 28.56 -1.44 1.46
N TRP A 94 28.80 -0.91 2.65
CA TRP A 94 27.75 -0.49 3.58
C TRP A 94 26.90 0.65 3.00
N TYR A 95 27.53 1.69 2.45
CA TYR A 95 26.85 2.82 1.82
C TYR A 95 26.08 2.39 0.57
N ASN A 96 26.62 1.45 -0.20
CA ASN A 96 25.94 0.87 -1.34
C ASN A 96 24.68 0.11 -0.93
N ASN A 97 24.81 -0.80 0.05
CA ASN A 97 23.69 -1.62 0.51
C ASN A 97 22.61 -0.82 1.24
N ARG A 98 22.98 0.29 1.91
CA ARG A 98 22.05 1.08 2.72
C ARG A 98 21.44 2.27 1.99
N PHE A 99 22.17 2.87 1.06
CA PHE A 99 21.77 4.13 0.43
C PHE A 99 21.74 4.04 -1.10
N LEU A 100 22.82 3.63 -1.79
CA LEU A 100 22.83 3.65 -3.27
C LEU A 100 21.81 2.69 -3.89
N SER A 101 21.71 1.45 -3.39
CA SER A 101 20.70 0.50 -3.85
C SER A 101 19.27 0.97 -3.56
N ALA A 102 19.09 1.80 -2.52
CA ALA A 102 17.82 2.35 -2.05
C ALA A 102 17.38 3.66 -2.76
N SER A 103 18.29 4.35 -3.47
CA SER A 103 18.09 5.75 -3.88
C SER A 103 17.35 5.94 -5.19
N PHE A 104 17.51 4.98 -6.10
CA PHE A 104 16.72 4.89 -7.33
C PHE A 104 16.12 3.50 -7.49
N SER A 105 16.07 2.71 -6.41
CA SER A 105 14.97 1.75 -6.28
C SER A 105 13.71 2.55 -6.09
N SER A 106 13.23 3.12 -7.19
CA SER A 106 11.82 2.97 -7.45
C SER A 106 11.53 1.47 -7.37
N PRO A 107 10.38 1.02 -6.83
CA PRO A 107 9.82 -0.21 -7.36
C PRO A 107 9.89 -0.04 -8.87
N ALA A 108 10.40 -1.05 -9.57
CA ALA A 108 10.62 -0.93 -10.99
C ALA A 108 9.44 -0.18 -11.64
N LEU A 109 9.72 0.58 -12.71
CA LEU A 109 8.73 0.60 -13.78
C LEU A 109 8.65 -0.85 -14.28
N SER A 110 8.05 -1.73 -13.48
CA SER A 110 7.67 -3.03 -13.91
C SER A 110 6.41 -2.77 -14.70
N GLY A 111 6.49 -3.05 -16.00
CA GLY A 111 5.29 -3.58 -16.62
C GLY A 111 4.79 -4.68 -15.70
N ILE A 112 3.48 -4.68 -15.45
CA ILE A 112 2.69 -5.69 -14.73
C ILE A 112 3.55 -6.91 -14.34
N GLU A 113 4.03 -6.96 -13.09
CA GLU A 113 4.65 -8.17 -12.55
C GLU A 113 3.54 -9.22 -12.39
N LEU A 114 3.78 -10.41 -12.92
CA LEU A 114 2.83 -11.52 -12.86
C LEU A 114 3.20 -12.46 -11.72
N SER A 115 2.19 -13.16 -11.21
CA SER A 115 2.39 -14.32 -10.34
C SER A 115 3.26 -15.37 -11.05
N ALA A 116 4.12 -16.07 -10.30
CA ALA A 116 4.85 -17.24 -10.81
C ALA A 116 3.95 -18.46 -11.06
N ASP A 117 2.75 -18.44 -10.47
CA ASP A 117 1.72 -19.46 -10.65
C ASP A 117 0.38 -18.76 -11.00
N GLY A 118 -0.20 -19.03 -12.15
CA GLY A 118 -1.50 -18.49 -12.55
C GLY A 118 -1.44 -17.06 -13.06
N GLU A 119 -0.79 -16.85 -14.20
CA GLU A 119 -0.47 -15.55 -14.78
C GLU A 119 -1.68 -14.79 -15.34
N LEU A 120 -2.76 -15.48 -15.73
CA LEU A 120 -3.91 -14.86 -16.37
C LEU A 120 -5.21 -15.22 -15.66
N LEU A 121 -6.11 -14.24 -15.60
CA LEU A 121 -7.52 -14.39 -15.27
C LEU A 121 -8.34 -14.32 -16.55
N VAL A 122 -9.11 -15.37 -16.84
CA VAL A 122 -9.87 -15.51 -18.08
C VAL A 122 -11.34 -15.69 -17.75
N GLU A 123 -12.17 -14.79 -18.23
CA GLU A 123 -13.62 -14.91 -18.19
C GLU A 123 -14.11 -15.67 -19.41
N ILE A 124 -14.92 -16.69 -19.20
CA ILE A 124 -15.59 -17.42 -20.26
C ILE A 124 -17.09 -17.12 -20.30
N THR A 125 -17.75 -17.41 -21.41
CA THR A 125 -19.21 -17.44 -21.46
C THR A 125 -19.71 -18.52 -20.50
N GLU A 126 -20.76 -18.24 -19.72
CA GLU A 126 -21.40 -19.14 -18.74
C GLU A 126 -22.13 -20.34 -19.38
N ASN A 127 -21.42 -21.14 -20.17
CA ASN A 127 -21.91 -22.36 -20.77
C ASN A 127 -20.78 -23.36 -20.97
N GLN A 128 -21.14 -24.64 -21.13
CA GLN A 128 -20.17 -25.72 -21.33
C GLN A 128 -19.26 -25.48 -22.55
N ALA A 129 -19.79 -24.87 -23.62
CA ALA A 129 -19.01 -24.62 -24.83
C ALA A 129 -17.85 -23.63 -24.62
N GLY A 130 -18.02 -22.64 -23.72
CA GLY A 130 -16.95 -21.72 -23.34
C GLY A 130 -15.82 -22.43 -22.59
N LEU A 131 -16.19 -23.29 -21.62
CA LEU A 131 -15.22 -24.09 -20.87
C LEU A 131 -14.49 -25.09 -21.78
N ASP A 132 -15.21 -25.79 -22.65
CA ASP A 132 -14.63 -26.74 -23.61
C ASP A 132 -13.64 -26.04 -24.55
N ALA A 133 -13.96 -24.83 -25.00
CA ALA A 133 -13.09 -24.04 -25.86
C ALA A 133 -11.82 -23.57 -25.12
N LEU A 134 -11.95 -23.13 -23.87
CA LEU A 134 -10.81 -22.76 -23.03
C LEU A 134 -9.92 -23.98 -22.74
N GLN A 135 -10.50 -25.12 -22.40
CA GLN A 135 -9.77 -26.37 -22.16
C GLN A 135 -9.02 -26.83 -23.42
N ALA A 136 -9.68 -26.82 -24.58
CA ALA A 136 -9.04 -27.17 -25.85
C ALA A 136 -7.88 -26.22 -26.20
N PHE A 137 -8.01 -24.93 -25.89
CA PHE A 137 -6.92 -23.97 -26.03
C PHE A 137 -5.78 -24.26 -25.05
N ALA A 138 -6.09 -24.55 -23.79
CA ALA A 138 -5.13 -24.85 -22.75
C ALA A 138 -4.31 -26.11 -23.09
N ASP A 139 -4.98 -27.21 -23.46
CA ASP A 139 -4.35 -28.49 -23.85
C ASP A 139 -3.40 -28.29 -25.04
N LYS A 140 -3.84 -27.55 -26.07
CA LYS A 140 -3.03 -27.26 -27.26
C LYS A 140 -1.76 -26.49 -26.93
N ASN A 141 -1.81 -25.61 -25.93
CA ASN A 141 -0.69 -24.75 -25.56
C ASN A 141 0.09 -25.28 -24.35
N GLY A 142 -0.33 -26.40 -23.76
CA GLY A 142 0.25 -26.97 -22.55
C GLY A 142 0.12 -26.02 -21.36
N LEU A 143 -1.08 -25.48 -21.14
CA LEU A 143 -1.43 -24.60 -20.03
C LEU A 143 -2.32 -25.37 -19.05
N GLU A 144 -2.29 -24.99 -17.78
CA GLU A 144 -3.21 -25.54 -16.78
C GLU A 144 -4.29 -24.50 -16.47
N ILE A 145 -5.54 -24.95 -16.33
CA ILE A 145 -6.65 -24.07 -15.98
C ILE A 145 -7.38 -24.57 -14.74
N SER A 146 -7.86 -23.63 -13.92
CA SER A 146 -8.69 -23.95 -12.74
C SER A 146 -9.68 -22.82 -12.46
N PRO A 147 -10.83 -23.09 -11.83
CA PRO A 147 -11.76 -22.03 -11.44
C PRO A 147 -11.08 -20.97 -10.58
N ALA A 148 -11.25 -19.70 -10.93
CA ALA A 148 -10.61 -18.59 -10.24
C ALA A 148 -11.33 -18.23 -8.95
N PHE A 149 -12.67 -18.20 -8.97
CA PHE A 149 -13.49 -17.72 -7.87
C PHE A 149 -14.70 -18.61 -7.64
N GLN A 150 -15.23 -18.61 -6.41
CA GLN A 150 -16.41 -19.37 -5.99
C GLN A 150 -17.24 -18.51 -5.02
N PRO A 151 -17.94 -17.46 -5.52
CA PRO A 151 -18.82 -16.65 -4.69
C PRO A 151 -19.97 -17.49 -4.14
N GLU A 152 -20.41 -17.23 -2.90
CA GLU A 152 -21.60 -17.90 -2.33
C GLU A 152 -22.89 -17.55 -3.08
N HIS A 153 -22.96 -16.35 -3.68
CA HIS A 153 -24.09 -15.84 -4.47
C HIS A 153 -23.72 -15.64 -5.95
N PRO A 154 -23.51 -16.71 -6.74
CA PRO A 154 -23.14 -16.60 -8.15
C PRO A 154 -24.20 -15.84 -8.99
N GLU A 155 -25.47 -15.82 -8.56
CA GLU A 155 -26.52 -15.05 -9.23
C GLU A 155 -26.34 -13.51 -9.12
N TRP A 156 -25.35 -13.04 -8.36
CA TRP A 156 -25.03 -11.62 -8.21
C TRP A 156 -23.89 -11.15 -9.10
N THR A 157 -23.12 -12.06 -9.67
CA THR A 157 -21.87 -11.76 -10.34
C THR A 157 -21.42 -12.88 -11.25
N GLU A 158 -20.75 -12.54 -12.34
CA GLU A 158 -20.18 -13.50 -13.28
C GLU A 158 -18.72 -13.82 -12.90
N LEU A 159 -18.43 -13.95 -11.60
CA LEU A 159 -17.06 -14.22 -11.10
C LEU A 159 -16.74 -15.72 -11.08
N ASP A 160 -17.74 -16.57 -10.91
CA ASP A 160 -17.65 -18.03 -11.07
C ASP A 160 -17.35 -18.46 -12.51
N ALA A 161 -17.58 -17.57 -13.48
CA ALA A 161 -17.17 -17.73 -14.88
C ALA A 161 -15.68 -17.43 -15.13
N TYR A 162 -14.90 -17.05 -14.12
CA TYR A 162 -13.46 -16.82 -14.27
C TYR A 162 -12.65 -18.07 -13.99
N TYR A 163 -11.60 -18.25 -14.78
CA TYR A 163 -10.58 -19.28 -14.66
C TYR A 163 -9.20 -18.66 -14.55
N VAL A 164 -8.36 -19.24 -13.70
CA VAL A 164 -6.92 -18.96 -13.68
C VAL A 164 -6.28 -19.84 -14.73
N VAL A 165 -5.46 -19.23 -15.58
CA VAL A 165 -4.61 -19.93 -16.54
C VAL A 165 -3.16 -19.82 -16.06
N ASN A 166 -2.58 -20.97 -15.75
CA ASN A 166 -1.18 -21.12 -15.37
C ASN A 166 -0.32 -21.40 -16.62
N ILE A 167 0.69 -20.58 -16.84
CA ILE A 167 1.65 -20.69 -17.93
C ILE A 167 2.92 -21.31 -17.33
N PRO A 168 3.36 -22.50 -17.78
CA PRO A 168 4.58 -23.10 -17.23
C PRO A 168 5.80 -22.17 -17.37
N ASP A 169 6.68 -22.14 -16.35
CA ASP A 169 7.84 -21.23 -16.21
C ASP A 169 8.68 -21.02 -17.49
N GLY A 170 8.80 -22.05 -18.33
CA GLY A 170 9.52 -21.99 -19.62
C GLY A 170 8.84 -21.14 -20.70
N LYS A 171 7.61 -20.69 -20.49
CA LYS A 171 6.75 -19.95 -21.43
C LYS A 171 6.24 -18.62 -20.89
N SER A 172 6.51 -18.26 -19.63
CA SER A 172 5.95 -17.04 -19.00
C SER A 172 6.39 -15.75 -19.72
N ALA A 173 7.52 -15.73 -20.44
CA ALA A 173 7.90 -14.61 -21.30
C ALA A 173 6.96 -14.37 -22.50
N GLU A 174 6.12 -15.35 -22.87
CA GLU A 174 5.14 -15.26 -23.95
C GLU A 174 3.71 -14.91 -23.46
N TRP A 175 3.53 -14.56 -22.18
CA TRP A 175 2.19 -14.35 -21.60
C TRP A 175 1.31 -13.39 -22.40
N GLN A 176 1.86 -12.28 -22.92
CA GLN A 176 1.10 -11.30 -23.73
C GLN A 176 0.64 -11.86 -25.08
N LYS A 177 1.37 -12.83 -25.63
CA LYS A 177 0.98 -13.52 -26.86
C LYS A 177 -0.12 -14.54 -26.56
N ILE A 178 -0.06 -15.19 -25.41
CA ILE A 178 -1.11 -16.10 -24.91
C ILE A 178 -2.39 -15.32 -24.61
N GLU A 179 -2.32 -14.21 -23.86
CA GLU A 179 -3.43 -13.28 -23.57
C GLU A 179 -4.16 -12.87 -24.87
N ARG A 180 -3.43 -12.32 -25.85
CA ARG A 180 -4.02 -11.92 -27.16
C ARG A 180 -4.58 -13.09 -27.98
N SER A 181 -4.12 -14.31 -27.72
CA SER A 181 -4.63 -15.50 -28.41
C SER A 181 -5.91 -16.00 -27.74
N LEU A 182 -5.98 -15.94 -26.40
CA LEU A 182 -7.18 -16.25 -25.61
C LEU A 182 -8.35 -15.35 -26.01
N GLU A 183 -8.12 -14.06 -26.25
CA GLU A 183 -9.15 -13.11 -26.73
C GLU A 183 -9.79 -13.51 -28.08
N ARG A 184 -9.17 -14.42 -28.83
CA ARG A 184 -9.69 -14.94 -30.11
C ARG A 184 -10.38 -16.30 -29.97
N VAL A 185 -10.32 -16.92 -28.80
CA VAL A 185 -10.97 -18.20 -28.54
C VAL A 185 -12.47 -17.96 -28.42
N LYS A 186 -13.25 -18.66 -29.25
CA LYS A 186 -14.71 -18.57 -29.20
C LYS A 186 -15.20 -19.08 -27.83
N GLY A 187 -15.83 -18.22 -27.05
CA GLY A 187 -16.29 -18.53 -25.69
C GLY A 187 -15.42 -17.94 -24.58
N VAL A 188 -14.28 -17.32 -24.90
CA VAL A 188 -13.57 -16.41 -23.99
C VAL A 188 -14.13 -15.00 -24.18
N GLU A 189 -14.61 -14.40 -23.10
CA GLU A 189 -15.14 -13.02 -23.11
C GLU A 189 -14.09 -11.98 -22.75
N TRP A 190 -13.15 -12.36 -21.90
CA TRP A 190 -12.12 -11.46 -21.39
C TRP A 190 -10.90 -12.23 -20.93
N ALA A 191 -9.72 -11.65 -21.09
CA ALA A 191 -8.49 -12.13 -20.47
C ALA A 191 -7.72 -10.92 -19.91
N GLU A 192 -7.27 -11.02 -18.67
CA GLU A 192 -6.43 -10.02 -18.03
C GLU A 192 -5.29 -10.68 -17.24
N PRO A 193 -4.16 -9.98 -17.05
CA PRO A 193 -3.09 -10.49 -16.21
C PRO A 193 -3.52 -10.59 -14.76
N ASN A 194 -3.01 -11.60 -14.06
CA ASN A 194 -3.09 -11.69 -12.61
C ASN A 194 -1.98 -10.83 -12.00
N GLU A 195 -2.25 -9.54 -11.85
CA GLU A 195 -1.25 -8.54 -11.45
C GLU A 195 -0.74 -8.77 -10.02
N MET A 196 0.56 -8.62 -9.80
CA MET A 196 1.18 -8.65 -8.47
C MET A 196 0.99 -7.31 -7.75
N VAL A 197 0.66 -7.40 -6.47
CA VAL A 197 0.53 -6.26 -5.56
C VAL A 197 1.51 -6.45 -4.42
N THR A 198 2.28 -5.40 -4.10
CA THR A 198 3.24 -5.42 -3.00
C THR A 198 2.99 -4.25 -2.07
N VAL A 199 2.99 -4.53 -0.77
CA VAL A 199 2.98 -3.51 0.29
C VAL A 199 4.34 -3.47 1.00
N ALA A 200 4.88 -2.27 1.10
CA ALA A 200 6.08 -1.97 1.87
C ALA A 200 5.77 -0.79 2.80
N PRO A 201 5.53 -1.01 4.11
CA PRO A 201 5.34 0.08 5.04
C PRO A 201 6.59 0.96 5.05
N GLU A 202 6.42 2.26 4.82
CA GLU A 202 7.51 3.22 5.03
C GLU A 202 7.55 3.59 6.51
N PRO A 203 8.68 3.37 7.22
CA PRO A 203 8.84 3.80 8.60
C PRO A 203 8.57 5.30 8.73
N GLY A 204 7.61 5.64 9.58
CA GLY A 204 7.33 7.00 9.98
C GLY A 204 8.30 7.48 11.04
N ARG A 205 8.23 8.77 11.34
CA ARG A 205 9.00 9.44 12.39
C ARG A 205 8.14 9.60 13.63
N LYS A 206 8.80 9.78 14.78
CA LYS A 206 8.09 10.26 15.97
C LYS A 206 7.65 11.70 15.73
N VAL A 207 6.34 11.95 15.83
CA VAL A 207 5.78 13.30 15.78
C VAL A 207 5.87 13.99 17.15
N PRO A 208 5.93 15.33 17.21
CA PRO A 208 5.81 16.05 18.48
C PRO A 208 4.53 15.66 19.23
N GLU A 209 4.64 15.50 20.54
CA GLU A 209 3.50 15.10 21.36
C GLU A 209 2.46 16.23 21.45
N ILE A 210 1.20 15.87 21.24
CA ILE A 210 0.05 16.75 21.32
C ILE A 210 -0.51 16.68 22.74
N ASN A 211 -0.54 17.83 23.41
CA ASN A 211 -1.12 17.95 24.74
C ASN A 211 -2.61 18.30 24.67
N LYS A 212 -3.42 17.39 24.09
CA LYS A 212 -4.87 17.50 24.02
C LYS A 212 -5.53 16.31 24.73
N LYS A 213 -6.54 16.60 25.56
CA LYS A 213 -7.32 15.57 26.26
C LYS A 213 -8.55 15.22 25.44
N TYR A 214 -8.79 13.91 25.25
CA TYR A 214 -9.94 13.38 24.49
C TYR A 214 -11.01 12.72 25.37
N GLY A 215 -10.82 12.69 26.70
CA GLY A 215 -11.72 12.02 27.64
C GLY A 215 -11.59 10.49 27.63
N ILE A 216 -10.43 10.00 27.20
CA ILE A 216 -10.01 8.59 27.20
C ILE A 216 -8.56 8.51 27.72
N ASN A 217 -8.14 7.35 28.22
CA ASN A 217 -6.92 7.18 29.02
C ASN A 217 -5.74 6.50 28.28
N ASP A 218 -5.83 6.36 26.96
CA ASP A 218 -4.84 5.65 26.15
C ASP A 218 -3.51 6.45 26.09
N PRO A 219 -2.35 5.85 26.45
CA PRO A 219 -1.08 6.57 26.56
C PRO A 219 -0.52 7.06 25.22
N GLY A 220 -0.92 6.46 24.10
CA GLY A 220 -0.46 6.80 22.75
C GLY A 220 -1.12 8.04 22.14
N LEU A 221 -2.15 8.61 22.77
CA LEU A 221 -2.94 9.73 22.22
C LEU A 221 -2.10 10.96 21.85
N GLY A 222 -1.02 11.22 22.60
CA GLY A 222 -0.11 12.33 22.31
C GLY A 222 0.58 12.19 20.95
N GLN A 223 0.68 10.98 20.38
CA GLN A 223 1.29 10.74 19.07
C GLN A 223 0.27 10.75 17.92
N LEU A 224 -1.03 10.85 18.22
CA LEU A 224 -2.11 10.79 17.22
C LEU A 224 -2.48 12.19 16.73
N TRP A 225 -1.63 12.82 15.94
CA TRP A 225 -1.97 14.10 15.28
C TRP A 225 -3.21 14.01 14.40
N SER A 226 -3.46 12.82 13.86
CA SER A 226 -4.67 12.48 13.13
C SER A 226 -5.95 12.77 13.93
N PHE A 227 -5.94 12.58 15.25
CA PHE A 227 -7.10 12.84 16.11
C PHE A 227 -7.44 14.32 16.15
N GLU A 228 -6.42 15.19 16.20
CA GLU A 228 -6.62 16.63 16.17
C GLU A 228 -7.11 17.08 14.78
N ALA A 229 -6.48 16.58 13.71
CA ALA A 229 -6.86 16.91 12.34
C ALA A 229 -8.31 16.49 11.99
N MET A 230 -8.76 15.35 12.52
CA MET A 230 -10.12 14.86 12.35
C MET A 230 -11.11 15.42 13.38
N GLY A 231 -10.65 16.06 14.46
CA GLY A 231 -11.51 16.58 15.53
C GLY A 231 -12.21 15.48 16.34
N MET A 232 -11.46 14.44 16.73
CA MET A 232 -11.98 13.27 17.45
C MET A 232 -12.66 13.60 18.79
N ASP A 233 -12.22 14.67 19.47
CA ASP A 233 -12.88 15.19 20.67
C ASP A 233 -14.34 15.54 20.41
N LYS A 234 -14.64 16.17 19.26
CA LYS A 234 -16.01 16.53 18.88
C LYS A 234 -16.85 15.29 18.61
N LEU A 235 -16.25 14.25 18.03
CA LEU A 235 -16.96 13.00 17.78
C LEU A 235 -17.36 12.35 19.11
N TYR A 236 -16.41 12.23 20.04
CA TYR A 236 -16.70 11.62 21.32
C TYR A 236 -17.76 12.39 22.11
N THR A 237 -17.66 13.72 22.17
CA THR A 237 -18.70 14.57 22.78
C THR A 237 -20.04 14.39 22.08
N LEU A 238 -20.08 14.33 20.75
CA LEU A 238 -21.33 14.12 20.01
C LEU A 238 -21.99 12.78 20.35
N LEU A 239 -21.22 11.68 20.36
CA LEU A 239 -21.76 10.35 20.68
C LEU A 239 -22.32 10.30 22.10
N GLU A 240 -21.64 10.93 23.06
CA GLU A 240 -22.04 11.00 24.46
C GLU A 240 -23.26 11.93 24.67
N ASP A 241 -23.18 13.19 24.28
CA ASP A 241 -24.22 14.20 24.50
C ASP A 241 -25.56 13.85 23.84
N LYS A 242 -25.50 13.16 22.69
CA LYS A 242 -26.69 12.70 21.95
C LYS A 242 -27.09 11.27 22.30
N ASN A 243 -26.34 10.60 23.18
CA ASN A 243 -26.52 9.19 23.50
C ASN A 243 -26.73 8.33 22.24
N ILE A 244 -25.87 8.52 21.24
CA ILE A 244 -25.96 7.79 19.98
C ILE A 244 -25.52 6.36 20.27
N GLN A 245 -26.38 5.40 19.95
CA GLN A 245 -26.12 3.98 20.14
C GLN A 245 -26.04 3.27 18.78
N PRO A 246 -25.15 2.28 18.61
CA PRO A 246 -25.12 1.47 17.41
C PRO A 246 -26.38 0.58 17.35
N GLN A 247 -26.93 0.38 16.16
CA GLN A 247 -27.94 -0.67 15.90
C GLN A 247 -27.31 -2.05 15.78
N LYS A 248 -26.02 -2.11 15.40
CA LYS A 248 -25.20 -3.32 15.37
C LYS A 248 -23.73 -2.96 15.52
N LYS A 249 -22.91 -3.92 15.95
CA LYS A 249 -21.44 -3.78 15.91
C LYS A 249 -20.92 -4.10 14.51
N ALA A 250 -20.58 -3.06 13.74
CA ALA A 250 -20.19 -3.20 12.34
C ALA A 250 -18.86 -3.96 12.19
N LEU A 251 -18.81 -4.90 11.25
CA LEU A 251 -17.61 -5.72 10.99
C LEU A 251 -16.74 -5.05 9.91
N VAL A 252 -15.54 -4.62 10.26
CA VAL A 252 -14.56 -4.07 9.30
C VAL A 252 -13.52 -5.14 8.99
N ALA A 253 -13.49 -5.60 7.73
CA ALA A 253 -12.52 -6.57 7.25
C ALA A 253 -11.26 -5.86 6.73
N ILE A 254 -10.11 -6.21 7.32
CA ILE A 254 -8.79 -5.75 6.90
C ILE A 254 -8.21 -6.77 5.93
N LEU A 255 -8.24 -6.44 4.64
CA LEU A 255 -7.66 -7.26 3.57
C LEU A 255 -6.19 -6.86 3.39
N ASP A 256 -5.30 -7.63 4.01
CA ASP A 256 -3.89 -7.25 4.14
C ASP A 256 -2.99 -8.48 4.38
N THR A 257 -1.92 -8.31 5.15
CA THR A 257 -0.87 -9.27 5.53
C THR A 257 -1.25 -10.18 6.69
N GLY A 258 -2.48 -10.05 7.20
CA GLY A 258 -2.98 -10.65 8.43
C GLY A 258 -3.14 -9.60 9.54
N VAL A 259 -3.67 -9.99 10.70
CA VAL A 259 -3.73 -9.14 11.90
C VAL A 259 -3.30 -9.96 13.11
N ASP A 260 -2.40 -9.43 13.94
CA ASP A 260 -2.07 -10.01 15.25
C ASP A 260 -3.30 -9.91 16.19
N SER A 261 -4.16 -10.92 16.11
CA SER A 261 -5.41 -11.02 16.88
C SER A 261 -5.21 -11.00 18.40
N LYS A 262 -3.98 -11.31 18.86
CA LYS A 262 -3.61 -11.38 20.29
C LYS A 262 -3.01 -10.07 20.79
N HIS A 263 -2.85 -9.08 19.93
CA HIS A 263 -2.34 -7.78 20.32
C HIS A 263 -3.23 -7.19 21.44
N GLU A 264 -2.62 -6.71 22.53
CA GLU A 264 -3.30 -6.22 23.73
C GLU A 264 -4.36 -5.15 23.44
N ASP A 265 -4.10 -4.35 22.40
CA ASP A 265 -4.94 -3.23 21.97
C ASP A 265 -5.90 -3.58 20.82
N LEU A 266 -5.93 -4.83 20.37
CA LEU A 266 -6.85 -5.32 19.32
C LEU A 266 -7.75 -6.46 19.80
N ALA A 267 -7.26 -7.34 20.68
CA ALA A 267 -7.92 -8.59 21.06
C ALA A 267 -9.35 -8.37 21.58
N GLY A 268 -9.59 -7.30 22.34
CA GLY A 268 -10.91 -6.94 22.85
C GLY A 268 -11.92 -6.49 21.79
N ASN A 269 -11.45 -6.18 20.57
CA ASN A 269 -12.27 -5.72 19.46
C ASN A 269 -12.09 -6.52 18.16
N TYR A 270 -11.44 -7.68 18.24
CA TYR A 270 -11.17 -8.54 17.10
C TYR A 270 -12.15 -9.72 17.04
N LYS A 271 -12.67 -10.00 15.85
CA LYS A 271 -13.50 -11.16 15.53
C LYS A 271 -12.75 -12.03 14.53
N SER A 272 -12.26 -13.19 14.98
CA SER A 272 -11.68 -14.19 14.08
C SER A 272 -12.77 -14.82 13.21
N ILE A 273 -12.57 -14.78 11.89
CA ILE A 273 -13.38 -15.54 10.92
C ILE A 273 -12.67 -16.82 10.48
N LYS A 274 -11.34 -16.78 10.39
CA LYS A 274 -10.46 -17.93 10.11
C LYS A 274 -9.13 -17.71 10.81
N THR A 275 -8.71 -18.70 11.61
CA THR A 275 -7.50 -18.64 12.42
C THR A 275 -6.21 -18.44 11.63
N GLN A 276 -6.20 -18.78 10.34
CA GLN A 276 -5.06 -18.56 9.44
C GLN A 276 -4.83 -17.07 9.08
N TYR A 277 -5.77 -16.18 9.38
CA TYR A 277 -5.64 -14.73 9.16
C TYR A 277 -5.25 -13.96 10.42
N ASP A 278 -5.26 -14.65 11.56
CA ASP A 278 -5.08 -14.11 12.91
C ASP A 278 -3.60 -13.92 13.31
N ASP A 279 -2.69 -14.10 12.34
CA ASP A 279 -1.26 -13.87 12.44
C ASP A 279 -0.77 -12.85 11.40
N ASP A 280 0.14 -11.97 11.82
CA ASP A 280 0.70 -10.97 10.92
C ASP A 280 2.22 -10.93 11.05
N PRO A 281 2.96 -11.76 10.29
CA PRO A 281 4.42 -11.76 10.33
C PRO A 281 5.04 -10.49 9.72
N LYS A 282 4.28 -9.71 8.93
CA LYS A 282 4.78 -8.50 8.26
C LYS A 282 4.55 -7.24 9.08
N GLY A 283 3.43 -7.17 9.78
CA GLY A 283 3.01 -6.09 10.67
C GLY A 283 2.19 -4.98 10.04
N HIS A 284 1.98 -5.01 8.71
CA HIS A 284 1.26 -3.95 8.01
C HIS A 284 -0.25 -4.00 8.29
N GLY A 285 -0.85 -5.20 8.27
CA GLY A 285 -2.28 -5.35 8.51
C GLY A 285 -2.66 -5.08 9.97
N SER A 286 -1.80 -5.47 10.92
CA SER A 286 -1.97 -5.12 12.34
C SER A 286 -1.94 -3.61 12.57
N HIS A 287 -1.13 -2.88 11.81
CA HIS A 287 -1.09 -1.41 11.86
C HIS A 287 -2.38 -0.79 11.31
N CYS A 288 -2.87 -1.29 10.19
CA CYS A 288 -4.16 -0.86 9.66
C CYS A 288 -5.34 -1.20 10.59
N ALA A 289 -5.31 -2.36 11.25
CA ALA A 289 -6.34 -2.77 12.20
C ALA A 289 -6.43 -1.82 13.42
N GLY A 290 -5.29 -1.41 13.99
CA GLY A 290 -5.28 -0.46 15.10
C GLY A 290 -5.85 0.90 14.73
N ILE A 291 -5.55 1.39 13.53
CA ILE A 291 -6.14 2.64 13.03
C ILE A 291 -7.68 2.50 12.89
N ALA A 292 -8.14 1.39 12.31
CA ALA A 292 -9.55 1.19 12.03
C ALA A 292 -10.40 0.93 13.28
N GLY A 293 -9.84 0.29 14.32
CA GLY A 293 -10.62 -0.15 15.47
C GLY A 293 -9.84 -0.69 16.67
N ALA A 294 -8.72 -0.08 17.05
CA ALA A 294 -8.09 -0.31 18.35
C ALA A 294 -9.08 -0.15 19.51
N VAL A 295 -8.87 -0.92 20.57
CA VAL A 295 -9.66 -0.88 21.80
C VAL A 295 -9.37 0.44 22.51
N SER A 296 -10.29 1.38 22.46
CA SER A 296 -10.11 2.67 23.12
C SER A 296 -10.41 2.58 24.61
N ASN A 297 -9.82 3.47 25.39
CA ASN A 297 -10.04 3.68 26.82
C ASN A 297 -9.72 2.45 27.70
N ASN A 298 -8.74 1.65 27.28
CA ASN A 298 -8.26 0.47 28.01
C ASN A 298 -6.96 0.73 28.81
N GLY A 299 -6.40 1.94 28.73
CA GLY A 299 -5.16 2.33 29.38
C GLY A 299 -3.88 1.82 28.72
N VAL A 300 -3.96 1.30 27.49
CA VAL A 300 -2.79 0.87 26.69
C VAL A 300 -2.83 1.49 25.30
N GLY A 301 -1.69 1.47 24.61
CA GLY A 301 -1.66 1.71 23.17
C GLY A 301 -2.32 2.99 22.65
N VAL A 302 -3.11 2.80 21.58
CA VAL A 302 -3.77 3.84 20.78
C VAL A 302 -5.29 3.69 20.88
N ALA A 303 -6.03 4.64 20.33
CA ALA A 303 -7.48 4.61 20.33
C ALA A 303 -8.05 4.73 18.91
N SER A 304 -9.35 4.52 18.78
CA SER A 304 -10.11 4.61 17.53
C SER A 304 -11.45 5.34 17.75
N TYR A 305 -12.48 5.01 16.95
CA TYR A 305 -13.68 5.83 16.80
C TYR A 305 -14.68 5.81 17.96
N SER A 306 -14.63 4.83 18.86
CA SER A 306 -15.56 4.74 20.00
C SER A 306 -14.84 4.53 21.32
N ARG A 307 -15.25 5.28 22.35
CA ARG A 307 -14.75 5.14 23.73
C ARG A 307 -15.12 3.81 24.39
N ASN A 308 -16.23 3.20 23.99
CA ASN A 308 -16.76 1.97 24.59
C ASN A 308 -16.58 0.73 23.68
N ASN A 309 -16.01 0.91 22.49
CA ASN A 309 -15.75 -0.16 21.52
C ASN A 309 -17.01 -0.92 21.05
N GLU A 310 -18.21 -0.34 21.12
CA GLU A 310 -19.47 -1.00 20.74
C GLU A 310 -19.84 -0.86 19.25
N PHE A 311 -19.25 0.10 18.54
CA PHE A 311 -19.68 0.47 17.19
C PHE A 311 -19.03 -0.39 16.10
N VAL A 312 -17.74 -0.69 16.25
CA VAL A 312 -16.93 -1.37 15.21
C VAL A 312 -16.20 -2.53 15.84
N GLN A 313 -16.11 -3.65 15.14
CA GLN A 313 -15.20 -4.78 15.39
C GLN A 313 -14.36 -5.03 14.14
N ILE A 314 -13.16 -5.55 14.32
CA ILE A 314 -12.20 -5.81 13.24
C ILE A 314 -12.11 -7.31 12.96
N THR A 315 -11.98 -7.69 11.68
CA THR A 315 -11.54 -9.02 11.26
C THR A 315 -10.41 -8.90 10.24
N SER A 316 -9.65 -9.97 10.04
CA SER A 316 -8.63 -10.04 8.98
C SER A 316 -9.03 -10.98 7.87
N ILE A 317 -8.64 -10.64 6.64
CA ILE A 317 -8.51 -11.58 5.53
C ILE A 317 -7.12 -11.40 4.94
N LYS A 318 -6.32 -12.46 4.99
CA LYS A 318 -4.93 -12.42 4.55
C LYS A 318 -4.86 -12.66 3.04
N VAL A 319 -4.67 -11.57 2.29
CA VAL A 319 -4.51 -11.59 0.82
C VAL A 319 -3.07 -11.34 0.39
N LEU A 320 -2.22 -10.92 1.32
CA LEU A 320 -0.79 -10.68 1.15
C LEU A 320 0.01 -11.64 2.04
N ASN A 321 1.11 -12.19 1.49
CA ASN A 321 1.99 -13.11 2.20
C ASN A 321 2.92 -12.39 3.20
N ALA A 322 3.78 -13.14 3.88
CA ALA A 322 4.72 -12.61 4.88
C ALA A 322 5.74 -11.59 4.32
N SER A 323 5.96 -11.57 3.01
CA SER A 323 6.80 -10.56 2.36
C SER A 323 6.02 -9.28 2.02
N GLY A 324 4.69 -9.28 2.16
CA GLY A 324 3.79 -8.20 1.75
C GLY A 324 3.35 -8.30 0.29
N MET A 325 3.45 -9.48 -0.33
CA MET A 325 3.09 -9.69 -1.73
C MET A 325 1.80 -10.49 -1.87
N GLY A 326 0.95 -10.13 -2.81
CA GLY A 326 -0.23 -10.87 -3.20
C GLY A 326 -0.54 -10.68 -4.68
N THR A 327 -1.60 -11.33 -5.16
CA THR A 327 -2.02 -11.29 -6.56
C THR A 327 -3.40 -10.66 -6.67
N GLN A 328 -3.73 -10.16 -7.86
CA GLN A 328 -5.09 -9.70 -8.16
C GLN A 328 -6.12 -10.79 -7.83
N GLN A 329 -5.83 -12.04 -8.15
CA GLN A 329 -6.67 -13.18 -7.77
C GLN A 329 -6.84 -13.30 -6.25
N SER A 330 -5.77 -13.24 -5.46
CA SER A 330 -5.87 -13.38 -3.99
C SER A 330 -6.66 -12.24 -3.37
N ILE A 331 -6.50 -11.03 -3.89
CA ILE A 331 -7.24 -9.84 -3.42
C ILE A 331 -8.71 -9.97 -3.80
N ILE A 332 -9.05 -10.35 -5.02
CA ILE A 332 -10.44 -10.54 -5.46
C ILE A 332 -11.13 -11.65 -4.64
N LYS A 333 -10.44 -12.78 -4.42
CA LYS A 333 -10.91 -13.84 -3.51
C LYS A 333 -11.21 -13.28 -2.12
N GLY A 334 -10.32 -12.44 -1.59
CA GLY A 334 -10.53 -11.82 -0.29
C GLY A 334 -11.71 -10.84 -0.25
N ILE A 335 -11.98 -10.11 -1.33
CA ILE A 335 -13.16 -9.22 -1.42
C ILE A 335 -14.44 -10.06 -1.36
N ILE A 336 -14.50 -11.15 -2.13
CA ILE A 336 -15.63 -12.09 -2.14
C ILE A 336 -15.80 -12.70 -0.74
N GLU A 337 -14.73 -13.23 -0.16
CA GLU A 337 -14.76 -13.85 1.16
C GLU A 337 -15.19 -12.88 2.28
N ALA A 338 -14.78 -11.61 2.21
CA ALA A 338 -15.25 -10.60 3.15
C ALA A 338 -16.74 -10.33 3.02
N ALA A 339 -17.24 -10.22 1.80
CA ALA A 339 -18.67 -10.02 1.53
C ALA A 339 -19.48 -11.22 2.06
N ASP A 340 -19.05 -12.44 1.75
CA ASP A 340 -19.69 -13.70 2.18
C ASP A 340 -19.63 -13.87 3.71
N SER A 341 -18.55 -13.39 4.35
CA SER A 341 -18.42 -13.35 5.81
C SER A 341 -19.26 -12.26 6.49
N GLY A 342 -20.04 -11.49 5.73
CA GLY A 342 -20.90 -10.42 6.24
C GLY A 342 -20.14 -9.18 6.69
N ALA A 343 -18.99 -8.88 6.09
CA ALA A 343 -18.27 -7.64 6.37
C ALA A 343 -19.13 -6.43 6.02
N ASP A 344 -19.16 -5.45 6.92
CA ASP A 344 -19.83 -4.18 6.68
C ASP A 344 -18.98 -3.22 5.87
N VAL A 345 -17.67 -3.29 6.06
CA VAL A 345 -16.67 -2.47 5.36
C VAL A 345 -15.48 -3.35 5.03
N ILE A 346 -14.96 -3.21 3.82
CA ILE A 346 -13.75 -3.88 3.35
C ILE A 346 -12.67 -2.82 3.20
N SER A 347 -11.62 -2.90 4.02
CA SER A 347 -10.48 -1.98 4.00
C SER A 347 -9.30 -2.62 3.27
N MET A 348 -8.88 -2.02 2.17
CA MET A 348 -7.77 -2.49 1.34
C MET A 348 -6.66 -1.44 1.31
N SER A 349 -5.69 -1.61 2.21
CA SER A 349 -4.49 -0.77 2.30
C SER A 349 -3.39 -1.22 1.33
N LEU A 350 -3.81 -1.58 0.13
CA LEU A 350 -3.01 -2.23 -0.91
C LEU A 350 -3.40 -1.69 -2.28
N GLY A 351 -2.53 -1.89 -3.26
CA GLY A 351 -2.81 -1.57 -4.65
C GLY A 351 -1.57 -1.65 -5.52
N GLY A 352 -1.80 -1.89 -6.81
CA GLY A 352 -0.77 -2.01 -7.83
C GLY A 352 -1.05 -1.09 -9.02
N TYR A 353 -0.02 -0.82 -9.81
CA TYR A 353 -0.21 -0.14 -11.09
C TYR A 353 -1.06 -1.03 -12.00
N SER A 354 -2.11 -0.44 -12.56
CA SER A 354 -3.08 -1.14 -13.39
C SER A 354 -3.70 -0.14 -14.37
N ASN A 355 -4.52 -0.60 -15.31
CA ASN A 355 -5.25 0.29 -16.20
C ASN A 355 -6.75 -0.05 -16.19
N GLN A 356 -7.60 0.92 -16.56
CA GLN A 356 -9.05 0.74 -16.50
C GLN A 356 -9.55 -0.46 -17.30
N THR A 357 -8.87 -0.81 -18.40
CA THR A 357 -9.24 -1.97 -19.20
C THR A 357 -9.00 -3.28 -18.46
N LYS A 358 -8.00 -3.37 -17.56
CA LYS A 358 -7.57 -4.59 -16.86
C LYS A 358 -8.11 -4.71 -15.42
N GLN A 359 -9.20 -4.00 -15.12
CA GLN A 359 -9.84 -4.00 -13.79
C GLN A 359 -11.20 -4.72 -13.79
N ARG A 360 -11.51 -5.52 -14.81
CA ARG A 360 -12.87 -6.08 -14.99
C ARG A 360 -13.24 -7.01 -13.85
N ALA A 361 -12.33 -7.89 -13.41
CA ALA A 361 -12.61 -8.77 -12.28
C ALA A 361 -12.70 -8.00 -10.95
N TYR A 362 -11.91 -6.93 -10.77
CA TYR A 362 -12.04 -6.04 -9.61
C TYR A 362 -13.39 -5.33 -9.58
N GLU A 363 -13.84 -4.75 -10.70
CA GLU A 363 -15.16 -4.08 -10.78
C GLU A 363 -16.30 -5.04 -10.41
N LYS A 364 -16.24 -6.30 -10.87
CA LYS A 364 -17.21 -7.34 -10.51
C LYS A 364 -17.16 -7.69 -9.02
N ALA A 365 -15.97 -7.87 -8.45
CA ALA A 365 -15.81 -8.19 -7.03
C ALA A 365 -16.29 -7.06 -6.11
N VAL A 366 -15.99 -5.81 -6.47
CA VAL A 366 -16.47 -4.63 -5.74
C VAL A 366 -17.98 -4.49 -5.85
N LYS A 367 -18.55 -4.73 -7.04
CA LYS A 367 -20.00 -4.74 -7.25
C LYS A 367 -20.67 -5.83 -6.41
N TYR A 368 -20.08 -7.03 -6.36
CA TYR A 368 -20.54 -8.13 -5.53
C TYR A 368 -20.57 -7.75 -4.05
N ALA A 369 -19.47 -7.22 -3.52
CA ALA A 369 -19.37 -6.74 -2.14
C ALA A 369 -20.37 -5.63 -1.82
N ASN A 370 -20.49 -4.62 -2.70
CA ASN A 370 -21.46 -3.53 -2.53
C ASN A 370 -22.91 -4.06 -2.54
N LYS A 371 -23.22 -5.07 -3.35
CA LYS A 371 -24.55 -5.71 -3.38
C LYS A 371 -24.84 -6.54 -2.14
N ALA A 372 -23.83 -7.19 -1.55
CA ALA A 372 -23.90 -7.80 -0.22
C ALA A 372 -24.03 -6.77 0.91
N GLY A 373 -23.95 -5.48 0.59
CA GLY A 373 -24.06 -4.36 1.52
C GLY A 373 -22.72 -3.90 2.09
N ALA A 374 -21.59 -4.53 1.74
CA ALA A 374 -20.26 -4.14 2.21
C ALA A 374 -19.76 -2.89 1.48
N ILE A 375 -19.20 -1.91 2.20
CA ILE A 375 -18.60 -0.72 1.58
C ILE A 375 -17.10 -0.95 1.39
N VAL A 376 -16.62 -0.83 0.14
CA VAL A 376 -15.21 -1.05 -0.20
C VAL A 376 -14.41 0.26 -0.14
N VAL A 377 -13.31 0.26 0.62
CA VAL A 377 -12.41 1.39 0.81
C VAL A 377 -10.99 0.98 0.45
N ALA A 378 -10.32 1.72 -0.44
CA ALA A 378 -8.98 1.37 -0.91
C ALA A 378 -7.99 2.54 -0.93
N ALA A 379 -6.70 2.21 -0.73
CA ALA A 379 -5.61 3.17 -0.77
C ALA A 379 -5.35 3.71 -2.18
N ALA A 380 -5.13 5.02 -2.32
CA ALA A 380 -4.84 5.65 -3.60
C ALA A 380 -3.50 5.20 -4.22
N GLY A 381 -2.53 4.76 -3.41
CA GLY A 381 -1.16 4.43 -3.80
C GLY A 381 -0.14 5.52 -3.48
N ASN A 382 1.15 5.16 -3.51
CA ASN A 382 2.25 5.97 -2.96
C ASN A 382 3.28 6.40 -4.02
N ASN A 383 2.82 6.68 -5.24
CA ASN A 383 3.70 6.94 -6.40
C ASN A 383 3.61 8.38 -6.93
N SER A 384 2.91 9.27 -6.23
CA SER A 384 2.63 10.65 -6.67
C SER A 384 1.96 10.74 -8.05
N ARG A 385 1.14 9.75 -8.40
CA ARG A 385 0.44 9.61 -9.69
C ARG A 385 -1.07 9.72 -9.53
N ASN A 386 -1.80 9.62 -10.63
CA ASN A 386 -3.25 9.54 -10.61
C ASN A 386 -3.71 8.16 -10.14
N ALA A 387 -4.57 8.08 -9.12
CA ALA A 387 -5.12 6.84 -8.59
C ALA A 387 -5.94 6.05 -9.61
N LYS A 388 -6.43 6.69 -10.69
CA LYS A 388 -7.10 6.01 -11.81
C LYS A 388 -6.20 5.01 -12.54
N GLU A 389 -4.87 5.13 -12.43
CA GLU A 389 -3.86 4.20 -12.95
C GLU A 389 -3.52 3.07 -11.96
N PHE A 390 -4.34 2.85 -10.94
CA PHE A 390 -4.10 1.87 -9.89
C PHE A 390 -5.36 1.05 -9.60
N ALA A 391 -5.17 -0.20 -9.22
CA ALA A 391 -6.23 -1.11 -8.80
C ALA A 391 -5.92 -1.61 -7.37
N PRO A 392 -6.95 -1.87 -6.53
CA PRO A 392 -8.39 -1.80 -6.83
C PRO A 392 -8.99 -0.39 -6.75
N VAL A 393 -8.23 0.64 -6.34
CA VAL A 393 -8.78 1.98 -6.06
C VAL A 393 -9.44 2.67 -7.27
N GLY A 394 -9.01 2.34 -8.49
CA GLY A 394 -9.62 2.83 -9.73
C GLY A 394 -10.93 2.15 -10.11
N ALA A 395 -11.29 1.05 -9.45
CA ALA A 395 -12.51 0.30 -9.75
C ALA A 395 -13.76 1.07 -9.28
N LYS A 396 -14.85 0.97 -10.06
CA LYS A 396 -16.11 1.62 -9.72
C LYS A 396 -16.68 1.04 -8.43
N GLY A 397 -17.30 1.89 -7.63
CA GLY A 397 -17.89 1.49 -6.35
C GLY A 397 -16.89 1.40 -5.19
N VAL A 398 -15.64 1.83 -5.38
CA VAL A 398 -14.62 1.94 -4.32
C VAL A 398 -14.50 3.37 -3.82
N ILE A 399 -14.49 3.57 -2.50
CA ILE A 399 -14.09 4.84 -1.88
C ILE A 399 -12.56 4.87 -1.83
N GLY A 400 -11.95 5.75 -2.64
CA GLY A 400 -10.50 5.86 -2.76
C GLY A 400 -9.91 6.91 -1.82
N VAL A 401 -8.84 6.55 -1.11
CA VAL A 401 -8.30 7.36 -0.02
C VAL A 401 -6.89 7.87 -0.32
N SER A 402 -6.76 9.20 -0.41
CA SER A 402 -5.47 9.88 -0.46
C SER A 402 -4.93 10.22 0.94
N ALA A 403 -3.62 10.38 1.04
CA ALA A 403 -2.94 10.70 2.29
C ALA A 403 -2.60 12.19 2.38
N ILE A 404 -2.84 12.77 3.56
CA ILE A 404 -2.37 14.10 3.94
C ILE A 404 -1.34 14.06 5.06
N ASP A 405 -0.55 15.12 5.13
CA ASP A 405 0.43 15.38 6.19
C ASP A 405 -0.19 16.20 7.36
N PRO A 406 0.55 16.41 8.47
CA PRO A 406 0.08 17.22 9.61
C PRO A 406 -0.28 18.67 9.26
N ASN A 407 0.23 19.19 8.15
CA ASN A 407 -0.06 20.54 7.67
C ASN A 407 -1.26 20.57 6.71
N LEU A 408 -2.02 19.49 6.58
CA LEU A 408 -3.15 19.34 5.65
C LEU A 408 -2.77 19.49 4.17
N ASN A 409 -1.49 19.31 3.84
CA ASN A 409 -1.04 19.18 2.46
C ASN A 409 -1.19 17.73 2.01
N LYS A 410 -1.31 17.51 0.70
CA LYS A 410 -1.15 16.18 0.12
C LYS A 410 0.22 15.64 0.53
N ALA A 411 0.28 14.44 1.10
CA ALA A 411 1.53 13.76 1.33
C ALA A 411 2.31 13.63 0.01
N VAL A 412 3.62 13.86 0.03
CA VAL A 412 4.42 13.95 -1.21
C VAL A 412 4.25 12.68 -2.05
N PHE A 413 4.29 11.50 -1.42
CA PHE A 413 4.09 10.20 -2.07
C PHE A 413 2.64 9.93 -2.52
N SER A 414 1.62 10.57 -1.93
CA SER A 414 0.23 10.18 -2.17
C SER A 414 -0.13 10.36 -3.64
N ASN A 415 -0.73 9.32 -4.22
CA ASN A 415 -1.47 9.44 -5.46
C ASN A 415 -2.66 10.40 -5.29
N THR A 416 -3.08 11.02 -6.39
CA THR A 416 -4.20 11.96 -6.46
C THR A 416 -5.49 11.22 -6.80
N VAL A 417 -6.60 11.64 -6.21
CA VAL A 417 -7.93 11.01 -6.36
C VAL A 417 -8.89 11.88 -7.17
N GLN A 418 -8.36 12.87 -7.88
CA GLN A 418 -9.15 13.86 -8.64
C GLN A 418 -9.97 13.27 -9.79
N ASP A 419 -9.51 12.14 -10.36
CA ASP A 419 -10.10 11.49 -11.54
C ASP A 419 -10.76 10.14 -11.20
N ILE A 420 -10.97 9.85 -9.91
CA ILE A 420 -11.83 8.75 -9.46
C ILE A 420 -13.14 9.32 -8.86
N PRO A 421 -14.28 8.65 -9.02
CA PRO A 421 -15.59 9.22 -8.62
C PRO A 421 -15.71 9.50 -7.12
N MET A 422 -15.14 8.63 -6.29
CA MET A 422 -15.30 8.64 -4.83
C MET A 422 -13.97 8.86 -4.09
N GLY A 423 -13.29 9.96 -4.42
CA GLY A 423 -12.02 10.37 -3.80
C GLY A 423 -12.19 11.15 -2.50
N ILE A 424 -11.51 10.71 -1.43
CA ILE A 424 -11.49 11.38 -0.12
C ILE A 424 -10.06 11.43 0.45
N ALA A 425 -9.82 12.26 1.47
CA ALA A 425 -8.54 12.37 2.15
C ALA A 425 -8.62 11.94 3.62
N ALA A 426 -7.55 11.34 4.12
CA ALA A 426 -7.34 11.06 5.53
C ALA A 426 -5.86 11.20 5.93
N PRO A 427 -5.55 11.32 7.24
CA PRO A 427 -4.18 11.38 7.74
C PRO A 427 -3.35 10.16 7.33
N GLY A 428 -2.19 10.35 6.71
CA GLY A 428 -1.36 9.23 6.22
C GLY A 428 0.15 9.40 6.39
N VAL A 429 0.61 10.43 7.10
CA VAL A 429 2.04 10.66 7.37
C VAL A 429 2.30 10.51 8.86
N ASP A 430 3.32 9.73 9.21
CA ASP A 430 3.76 9.49 10.59
C ASP A 430 2.62 9.05 11.51
N ILE A 431 1.85 8.07 11.05
CA ILE A 431 0.67 7.55 11.76
C ILE A 431 1.11 6.46 12.75
N TYR A 432 0.95 6.75 14.03
CA TYR A 432 1.26 5.82 15.11
C TYR A 432 0.11 4.83 15.31
N SER A 433 0.41 3.53 15.34
CA SER A 433 -0.57 2.46 15.57
C SER A 433 0.08 1.17 16.04
N THR A 434 -0.73 0.12 16.22
CA THR A 434 -0.34 -1.22 16.65
C THR A 434 0.57 -1.91 15.62
N ILE A 435 1.52 -2.71 16.08
CA ILE A 435 2.32 -3.63 15.26
C ILE A 435 2.50 -4.93 16.05
N PRO A 436 2.81 -6.07 15.40
CA PRO A 436 2.81 -7.37 16.05
C PRO A 436 3.70 -7.46 17.29
N ASN A 437 3.28 -8.32 18.22
CA ASN A 437 3.90 -8.59 19.51
C ASN A 437 3.74 -7.46 20.55
N ASN A 438 2.52 -6.92 20.71
CA ASN A 438 2.19 -5.85 21.67
C ASN A 438 3.12 -4.63 21.54
N ARG A 439 3.40 -4.23 20.30
CA ARG A 439 4.28 -3.11 19.99
C ARG A 439 3.50 -2.06 19.22
N TYR A 440 4.09 -0.88 19.14
CA TYR A 440 3.49 0.24 18.44
C TYR A 440 4.56 0.94 17.59
N GLY A 441 4.15 1.49 16.46
CA GLY A 441 5.06 2.10 15.50
C GLY A 441 4.37 3.14 14.62
N ALA A 442 5.16 4.08 14.12
CA ALA A 442 4.70 5.06 13.15
C ALA A 442 4.99 4.56 11.72
N TYR A 443 4.00 4.62 10.84
CA TYR A 443 4.15 4.36 9.40
C TYR A 443 3.57 5.52 8.57
N SER A 444 4.08 5.67 7.35
CA SER A 444 3.59 6.62 6.36
C SER A 444 3.10 5.89 5.11
N GLY A 445 1.95 6.30 4.59
CA GLY A 445 1.36 5.75 3.39
C GLY A 445 -0.13 6.06 3.24
N THR A 446 -0.65 5.97 2.02
CA THR A 446 -2.10 5.90 1.78
C THR A 446 -2.74 4.69 2.45
N SER A 447 -1.95 3.64 2.72
CA SER A 447 -2.27 2.50 3.57
C SER A 447 -2.64 2.87 5.02
N MET A 448 -2.11 3.98 5.56
CA MET A 448 -2.47 4.45 6.91
C MET A 448 -3.68 5.38 6.86
N ALA A 449 -3.90 6.08 5.75
CA ALA A 449 -5.08 6.93 5.55
C ALA A 449 -6.37 6.10 5.36
N THR A 450 -6.29 5.01 4.62
CA THR A 450 -7.41 4.11 4.29
C THR A 450 -8.17 3.59 5.52
N PRO A 451 -7.53 3.03 6.56
CA PRO A 451 -8.22 2.48 7.71
C PRO A 451 -8.93 3.53 8.57
N TYR A 452 -8.52 4.81 8.53
CA TYR A 452 -9.32 5.88 9.16
C TYR A 452 -10.68 6.01 8.46
N VAL A 453 -10.69 6.05 7.12
CA VAL A 453 -11.94 6.11 6.37
C VAL A 453 -12.78 4.85 6.61
N ALA A 454 -12.17 3.67 6.59
CA ALA A 454 -12.88 2.41 6.82
C ALA A 454 -13.49 2.33 8.24
N GLY A 455 -12.76 2.73 9.28
CA GLY A 455 -13.27 2.79 10.65
C GLY A 455 -14.41 3.78 10.81
N LEU A 456 -14.34 4.96 10.19
CA LEU A 456 -15.43 5.93 10.17
C LEU A 456 -16.66 5.41 9.43
N VAL A 457 -16.48 4.77 8.27
CA VAL A 457 -17.59 4.14 7.54
C VAL A 457 -18.20 3.02 8.39
N GLY A 458 -17.39 2.23 9.12
CA GLY A 458 -17.84 1.23 10.07
C GLY A 458 -18.70 1.85 11.18
N LEU A 459 -18.24 2.95 11.77
CA LEU A 459 -19.01 3.73 12.73
C LEU A 459 -20.35 4.18 12.13
N MET A 460 -20.36 4.71 10.91
CA MET A 460 -21.60 5.13 10.25
C MET A 460 -22.55 3.95 10.00
N LYS A 461 -22.04 2.80 9.54
CA LYS A 461 -22.83 1.58 9.31
C LYS A 461 -23.36 0.94 10.59
N SER A 462 -22.65 1.08 11.70
CA SER A 462 -23.13 0.62 13.00
C SER A 462 -24.38 1.38 13.44
N ILE A 463 -24.47 2.68 13.12
CA ILE A 463 -25.63 3.55 13.39
C ILE A 463 -26.73 3.33 12.34
N ARG A 464 -26.37 3.13 11.07
CA ARG A 464 -27.28 2.89 9.94
C ARG A 464 -26.84 1.66 9.14
N PRO A 465 -27.35 0.46 9.49
CA PRO A 465 -26.93 -0.79 8.85
C PRO A 465 -27.13 -0.85 7.33
N ASN A 466 -28.19 -0.21 6.82
CA ASN A 466 -28.54 -0.19 5.39
C ASN A 466 -27.88 0.96 4.62
N LEU A 467 -26.84 1.60 5.18
CA LEU A 467 -26.10 2.66 4.50
C LEU A 467 -25.33 2.07 3.30
N ASP A 468 -25.66 2.54 2.10
CA ASP A 468 -24.95 2.18 0.86
C ASP A 468 -23.69 3.05 0.62
N THR A 469 -22.83 2.58 -0.29
CA THR A 469 -21.53 3.19 -0.61
C THR A 469 -21.65 4.64 -1.11
N GLU A 470 -22.58 4.92 -2.03
CA GLU A 470 -22.74 6.24 -2.63
C GLU A 470 -23.24 7.25 -1.58
N THR A 471 -24.19 6.85 -0.75
CA THR A 471 -24.72 7.66 0.35
C THR A 471 -23.65 7.91 1.42
N ALA A 472 -22.86 6.89 1.76
CA ALA A 472 -21.74 7.04 2.70
C ALA A 472 -20.71 8.05 2.16
N TYR A 473 -20.27 7.90 0.92
CA TYR A 473 -19.34 8.83 0.28
C TYR A 473 -19.92 10.25 0.20
N ALA A 474 -21.20 10.40 -0.19
CA ALA A 474 -21.85 11.70 -0.25
C ALA A 474 -21.87 12.41 1.12
N ILE A 475 -22.09 11.67 2.21
CA ILE A 475 -22.01 12.20 3.57
C ILE A 475 -20.58 12.65 3.88
N LEU A 476 -19.57 11.78 3.69
CA LEU A 476 -18.16 12.07 3.95
C LEU A 476 -17.66 13.27 3.13
N SER A 477 -17.98 13.32 1.85
CA SER A 477 -17.60 14.40 0.94
C SER A 477 -18.32 15.71 1.29
N LYS A 478 -19.59 15.66 1.71
CA LYS A 478 -20.31 16.88 2.11
C LYS A 478 -19.79 17.44 3.43
N SER A 479 -19.54 16.60 4.43
CA SER A 479 -19.11 17.00 5.77
C SER A 479 -17.62 17.26 5.90
N GLY A 480 -16.81 16.76 4.96
CA GLY A 480 -15.35 16.86 5.03
C GLY A 480 -14.80 18.29 4.96
N LYS A 481 -13.64 18.48 5.58
CA LYS A 481 -12.86 19.73 5.61
C LYS A 481 -11.99 19.83 4.35
N LYS A 482 -11.91 21.02 3.75
CA LYS A 482 -10.99 21.25 2.62
C LYS A 482 -9.53 21.13 3.08
N THR A 483 -8.75 20.38 2.32
CA THR A 483 -7.27 20.35 2.42
C THR A 483 -6.68 21.50 1.60
N HIS A 484 -5.38 21.77 1.73
CA HIS A 484 -4.74 22.82 0.92
C HIS A 484 -4.74 22.50 -0.58
N GLN A 485 -4.71 21.21 -0.94
CA GLN A 485 -4.74 20.71 -2.32
C GLN A 485 -6.01 19.88 -2.58
N ASN A 486 -7.16 20.39 -2.14
CA ASN A 486 -8.45 19.66 -2.14
C ASN A 486 -8.84 19.04 -3.49
N GLN A 487 -8.50 19.68 -4.61
CA GLN A 487 -8.80 19.11 -5.94
C GLN A 487 -8.03 17.79 -6.17
N LEU A 488 -6.82 17.67 -5.63
CA LEU A 488 -5.96 16.50 -5.80
C LEU A 488 -6.25 15.40 -4.77
N THR A 489 -6.66 15.76 -3.56
CA THR A 489 -6.80 14.83 -2.44
C THR A 489 -8.26 14.51 -2.08
N GLY A 490 -9.21 15.31 -2.54
CA GLY A 490 -10.53 15.34 -1.94
C GLY A 490 -10.52 16.05 -0.58
N LYS A 491 -11.63 15.93 0.16
CA LYS A 491 -11.79 16.53 1.48
C LYS A 491 -11.26 15.60 2.57
N LEU A 492 -10.69 16.17 3.62
CA LEU A 492 -10.35 15.46 4.85
C LEU A 492 -11.65 15.05 5.57
N ILE A 493 -11.79 13.77 5.89
CA ILE A 493 -12.91 13.27 6.70
C ILE A 493 -13.03 14.02 8.04
N GLN A 494 -14.27 14.30 8.47
CA GLN A 494 -14.60 14.92 9.76
C GLN A 494 -15.66 14.03 10.45
N PRO A 495 -15.24 13.13 11.36
CA PRO A 495 -16.12 12.12 11.94
C PRO A 495 -17.38 12.67 12.62
N ALA A 496 -17.25 13.72 13.44
CA ALA A 496 -18.39 14.33 14.13
C ALA A 496 -19.43 14.91 13.14
N ASP A 497 -18.96 15.58 12.09
CA ASP A 497 -19.82 16.18 11.09
C ASP A 497 -20.47 15.12 10.19
N ALA A 498 -19.75 14.03 9.88
CA ALA A 498 -20.29 12.89 9.16
C ALA A 498 -21.41 12.20 9.95
N VAL A 499 -21.19 11.90 11.23
CA VAL A 499 -22.22 11.31 12.11
C VAL A 499 -23.41 12.26 12.29
N SER A 500 -23.16 13.56 12.48
CA SER A 500 -24.23 14.57 12.57
C SER A 500 -25.08 14.64 11.29
N ALA A 501 -24.46 14.50 10.12
CA ALA A 501 -25.17 14.48 8.83
C ALA A 501 -25.91 13.17 8.61
N LEU A 502 -25.37 12.05 9.11
CA LEU A 502 -26.01 10.74 9.08
C LEU A 502 -27.34 10.79 9.82
N ILE A 503 -27.35 11.15 11.12
CA ILE A 503 -28.54 11.08 11.99
C ILE A 503 -29.66 12.09 11.67
N LYS A 504 -29.40 13.10 10.84
CA LYS A 504 -30.40 14.11 10.42
C LYS A 504 -31.29 13.65 9.26
N LYS A 505 -30.86 12.62 8.53
CA LYS A 505 -31.60 11.97 7.45
C LYS A 505 -32.09 10.62 7.92
#